data_AF-A0A095FJU1-F1
#
_entry.id   AF-A0A095FJU1-F1
#
_cell.length_a   1.000
_cell.length_b   1.000
_cell.length_c   1.000
_cell.angle_alpha   90.00
_cell.angle_beta   90.00
_cell.angle_gamma   90.00
#
_symmetry.space_group_name_H-M   'P 1'
#
loop_
_entity.id
_entity.type
_entity.pdbx_description
1 polymer ?
#
loop_
_entity_poly.entity_id
_entity_poly.type
_entity_poly.pdbx_seq_one_letter_code
_entity_poly.pdbx_strand_id
1 'polypeptide(L)' 'MSNVIDWSKYGRAPAPSRARPDITLEYHGDGARTWCTATFPIEQFETVKSMVDRQIEFWKQGENDAAT' A
#
# COMPACT_ATOMS: atom_id res chain seq x y z
N MET A 1 -45.99 4.84 -6.52
CA MET A 1 -45.16 5.08 -7.73
C MET A 1 -43.72 4.85 -7.34
N SER A 2 -43.06 3.80 -7.84
CA SER A 2 -41.66 3.52 -7.49
C SER A 2 -40.74 4.27 -8.45
N ASN A 3 -39.87 5.13 -7.90
CA ASN A 3 -38.89 5.90 -8.65
C ASN A 3 -37.66 5.04 -8.96
N VAL A 4 -37.85 3.89 -9.61
CA VAL A 4 -36.73 3.03 -10.00
C VAL A 4 -36.27 3.47 -11.39
N ILE A 5 -35.08 4.08 -11.45
CA ILE A 5 -34.46 4.50 -12.70
C ILE A 5 -34.03 3.25 -13.47
N ASP A 6 -34.50 3.13 -14.71
CA ASP A 6 -34.12 2.05 -15.62
C ASP A 6 -32.78 2.36 -16.31
N TRP A 7 -31.74 1.74 -15.78
CA TRP A 7 -30.36 1.88 -16.25
C TRP A 7 -30.08 1.17 -17.60
N SER A 8 -31.01 0.37 -18.13
CA SER A 8 -30.82 -0.30 -19.43
C SER A 8 -30.76 0.67 -20.61
N LYS A 9 -31.35 1.87 -20.46
CA LYS A 9 -31.39 2.92 -21.50
C LYS A 9 -30.07 3.67 -21.71
N TYR A 10 -29.13 3.56 -20.78
CA TYR A 10 -27.91 4.37 -20.79
C TYR A 10 -26.64 3.57 -21.16
N GLY A 11 -26.82 2.35 -21.69
CA GLY A 11 -25.71 1.40 -21.85
C GLY A 11 -25.26 0.89 -20.49
N ARG A 12 -24.62 -0.29 -20.43
CA ARG A 12 -24.05 -0.77 -19.15
C ARG A 12 -23.15 0.34 -18.62
N ALA A 13 -23.43 0.84 -17.41
CA ALA A 13 -22.47 1.66 -16.70
C ALA A 13 -21.11 0.94 -16.81
N PRO A 14 -20.04 1.61 -17.25
CA PRO A 14 -18.73 0.97 -17.29
C PRO A 14 -18.54 0.36 -15.92
N ALA A 15 -18.40 -0.97 -15.87
CA ALA A 15 -18.20 -1.67 -14.61
C ALA A 15 -17.08 -0.89 -13.91
N PRO A 16 -17.27 -0.44 -12.65
CA PRO A 16 -16.23 0.30 -11.97
C PRO A 16 -14.99 -0.56 -12.12
N SER A 17 -13.98 -0.03 -12.83
CA SER A 17 -12.69 -0.67 -12.91
C SER A 17 -12.38 -1.05 -11.48
N ARG A 18 -12.37 -2.35 -11.18
CA ARG A 18 -12.15 -2.80 -9.80
C ARG A 18 -10.78 -2.26 -9.49
N ALA A 19 -10.73 -1.17 -8.71
CA ALA A 19 -9.48 -0.56 -8.31
C ALA A 19 -8.67 -1.70 -7.74
N ARG A 20 -7.55 -2.02 -8.40
CA ARG A 20 -6.70 -3.09 -7.90
C ARG A 20 -6.25 -2.64 -6.51
N PRO A 21 -6.28 -3.54 -5.52
CA PRO A 21 -5.89 -3.15 -4.19
C PRO A 21 -4.43 -2.65 -4.23
N ASP A 22 -4.16 -1.63 -3.44
CA ASP A 22 -2.82 -1.09 -3.25
C ASP A 22 -2.33 -1.46 -1.84
N ILE A 23 -1.01 -1.46 -1.69
CA ILE A 23 -0.31 -1.64 -0.43
C ILE A 23 0.25 -0.29 -0.05
N THR A 24 -0.02 0.14 1.17
CA THR A 24 0.55 1.35 1.74
C THR A 24 1.58 0.98 2.80
N LEU A 25 2.81 1.46 2.63
CA LEU A 25 3.86 1.43 3.63
C LEU A 25 4.00 2.82 4.25
N GLU A 26 4.01 2.87 5.57
CA GLU A 26 4.23 4.09 6.33
C GLU A 26 5.46 3.91 7.21
N TYR A 27 6.39 4.85 7.09
CA TYR A 27 7.55 4.93 7.97
C TYR A 27 7.27 5.97 9.04
N HIS A 28 7.21 5.53 10.29
CA HIS A 28 6.98 6.39 11.44
C HIS A 28 8.28 6.62 12.21
N GLY A 29 8.53 7.86 12.60
CA GLY A 29 9.52 8.18 13.62
C GLY A 29 8.95 8.05 15.03
N ASP A 30 9.81 8.30 16.01
CA ASP A 30 9.46 8.24 17.43
C ASP A 30 8.26 9.15 17.73
N GLY A 31 7.20 8.58 18.31
CA GLY A 31 6.03 9.34 18.76
C GLY A 31 4.94 9.58 17.71
N ALA A 32 4.76 8.66 16.76
CA ALA A 32 3.64 8.62 15.80
C ALA A 32 3.70 9.58 14.60
N ARG A 33 4.82 10.27 14.37
CA ARG A 33 5.00 11.10 13.17
C ARG A 33 5.37 10.22 11.98
N THR A 34 4.50 10.15 10.97
CA THR A 34 4.87 9.56 9.68
C THR A 34 5.88 10.46 8.96
N TRP A 35 7.06 9.92 8.64
CA TRP A 35 8.11 10.61 7.90
C TRP A 35 7.96 10.40 6.40
N CYS A 36 7.57 9.20 5.97
CA CYS A 36 7.26 8.93 4.59
C CYS A 36 6.16 7.87 4.44
N THR A 37 5.39 7.99 3.36
CA THR A 37 4.38 7.03 2.95
C THR A 37 4.63 6.68 1.49
N ALA A 38 4.59 5.39 1.16
CA ALA A 38 4.73 4.90 -0.19
C ALA A 38 3.60 3.91 -0.51
N THR A 39 3.03 4.02 -1.70
CA THR A 39 1.92 3.20 -2.16
C THR A 39 2.34 2.40 -3.38
N PHE A 40 2.07 1.11 -3.38
CA PHE A 40 2.44 0.19 -4.45
C PHE A 40 1.24 -0.67 -4.86
N PRO A 41 1.17 -1.11 -6.13
CA PRO A 41 0.20 -2.13 -6.53
C PRO A 41 0.37 -3.42 -5.73
N ILE A 42 -0.73 -4.11 -5.37
CA ILE A 42 -0.69 -5.39 -4.64
C ILE A 42 0.24 -6.44 -5.30
N GLU A 43 0.38 -6.38 -6.61
CA GLU A 43 1.20 -7.29 -7.42
C GLU A 43 2.68 -7.24 -7.04
N GLN A 44 3.13 -6.16 -6.40
CA GLN A 44 4.50 -5.96 -5.97
C GLN A 44 4.73 -6.32 -4.49
N PHE A 45 3.74 -6.91 -3.81
CA PHE A 45 3.82 -7.21 -2.37
C PHE A 45 5.12 -7.91 -1.96
N GLU A 46 5.46 -9.03 -2.61
CA GLU A 46 6.64 -9.83 -2.26
C GLU A 46 7.95 -9.07 -2.48
N THR A 47 8.02 -8.26 -3.54
CA THR A 47 9.18 -7.40 -3.82
C THR A 47 9.34 -6.36 -2.72
N VAL A 48 8.26 -5.67 -2.38
CA VAL A 48 8.23 -4.63 -1.35
C VAL A 48 8.59 -5.22 0.01
N LYS A 49 8.03 -6.38 0.36
CA LYS A 49 8.35 -7.12 1.58
C LYS A 49 9.84 -7.45 1.65
N SER A 50 10.42 -7.97 0.58
CA SER A 50 11.86 -8.31 0.54
C SER A 50 12.76 -7.08 0.74
N MET A 51 12.38 -5.93 0.19
CA MET A 51 13.12 -4.68 0.40
C MET A 51 13.07 -4.22 1.87
N VAL A 52 11.89 -4.29 2.49
CA VAL A 52 11.72 -3.95 3.92
C VAL A 52 12.52 -4.90 4.81
N ASP A 53 12.46 -6.21 4.55
CA ASP A 53 13.22 -7.22 5.31
C ASP A 53 14.74 -6.94 5.24
N ARG A 54 15.27 -6.66 4.04
CA ARG A 54 16.69 -6.28 3.86
C ARG A 54 17.06 -4.99 4.59
N GLN A 55 16.18 -3.99 4.56
CA GLN A 55 16.44 -2.73 5.24
C GLN A 55 16.51 -2.95 6.76
N ILE A 56 15.62 -3.76 7.33
CA ILE A 56 15.63 -4.13 8.75
C ILE A 56 16.94 -4.84 9.11
N GLU A 57 17.39 -5.80 8.29
CA GLU A 57 18.66 -6.51 8.51
C GLU A 57 19.87 -5.57 8.50
N PHE A 58 19.93 -4.65 7.54
CA PHE A 58 21.00 -3.65 7.46
C PHE A 58 21.12 -2.82 8.74
N TRP A 59 20.00 -2.33 9.27
CA TRP A 59 20.01 -1.55 10.51
C TRP A 59 20.43 -2.38 11.72
N LYS A 60 20.01 -3.64 11.81
CA LYS A 60 20.42 -4.55 12.88
C LYS A 60 21.92 -4.87 12.85
N GLN A 61 22.52 -4.96 11.66
CA GLN A 61 23.96 -5.16 11.52
C GLN A 61 24.74 -3.90 11.94
N GLY A 62 24.32 -2.71 11.47
CA GLY A 62 24.96 -1.45 11.85
C GLY A 62 24.89 -1.12 13.34
N GLU A 63 23.83 -1.55 14.03
CA GLU A 63 23.70 -1.41 15.49
C GLU A 63 24.68 -2.33 16.25
N ASN A 64 24.92 -3.54 15.75
CA ASN A 64 25.92 -4.45 16.32
C ASN A 64 27.37 -3.97 16.09
N ASP A 65 27.64 -3.38 14.92
CA ASP A 65 28.97 -2.86 14.58
C ASP A 65 29.30 -1.56 15.35
N ALA A 66 28.29 -0.75 15.71
CA ALA A 66 28.46 0.45 16.54
C ALA A 66 28.61 0.15 18.04
N ALA A 67 28.29 -1.07 18.49
CA ALA A 67 28.36 -1.51 19.88
C ALA A 67 29.66 -2.24 20.26
N THR A 68 30.61 -2.38 19.32
CA THR A 68 31.92 -3.03 19.51
C THR A 68 33.06 -2.02 19.41
#